data_AF-Q86DG9-F1
#
_entry.id   AF-Q86DG9-F1
#
_cell.length_a   1.000
_cell.length_b   1.000
_cell.length_c   1.000
_cell.angle_alpha   90.00
_cell.angle_beta   90.00
_cell.angle_gamma   90.00
#
_symmetry.space_group_name_H-M   'P 1'
#
loop_
_entity.id
_entity.type
_entity.pdbx_description
1 polymer ?
#
loop_
_entity_poly.entity_id
_entity_poly.type
_entity_poly.pdbx_seq_one_letter_code
_entity_poly.pdbx_strand_id
1 'polypeptide(L)'
;TGPYETDKKPEDWVDEETMDDPEDKKPEDWDNEPAMIPDADAKKPDDWDDAEDGPWEAPMIPNPKSKGTWKPRQIPNPAYKGAWEPRKIPSPEFVEDSELHKVREPLTHVGIDVWQVESGSIFKDIVIGDDLKE
;
A
#
# COMPACT_ATOMS: atom_id res chain seq x y z
N THR A 1 -2.44 -24.25 -7.54
CA THR A 1 -3.37 -23.98 -6.42
C THR A 1 -3.45 -22.48 -6.26
N GLY A 2 -4.66 -21.92 -6.22
CA GLY A 2 -4.89 -20.48 -6.07
C GLY A 2 -5.54 -20.17 -4.72
N PRO A 3 -5.54 -18.90 -4.26
CA PRO A 3 -6.38 -18.51 -3.13
C PRO A 3 -7.85 -18.80 -3.50
N TYR A 4 -8.59 -19.39 -2.57
CA TYR A 4 -10.02 -19.62 -2.77
C TYR A 4 -10.75 -18.27 -2.77
N GLU A 5 -11.26 -17.83 -3.93
CA GLU A 5 -11.81 -16.48 -4.12
C GLU A 5 -13.00 -16.14 -3.20
N THR A 6 -13.70 -17.15 -2.69
CA THR A 6 -14.82 -16.98 -1.77
C THR A 6 -14.45 -17.20 -0.31
N ASP A 7 -13.18 -17.49 0.00
CA ASP A 7 -12.73 -17.57 1.39
C ASP A 7 -12.69 -16.18 1.98
N LYS A 8 -13.31 -16.04 3.15
CA LYS A 8 -13.34 -14.79 3.88
C LYS A 8 -12.74 -15.01 5.25
N LYS A 9 -12.00 -14.01 5.72
CA LYS A 9 -11.59 -13.92 7.11
C LYS A 9 -12.84 -14.04 8.00
N PRO A 10 -12.90 -15.02 8.93
CA PRO A 10 -13.99 -15.11 9.89
C PRO A 10 -14.09 -13.83 10.73
N GLU A 11 -15.30 -13.41 11.08
CA GLU A 11 -15.50 -12.20 11.91
C GLU A 11 -14.88 -12.34 13.31
N ASP A 12 -14.75 -13.57 13.81
CA ASP A 12 -14.09 -13.90 15.09
C ASP A 12 -12.56 -14.09 14.96
N TRP A 13 -11.99 -13.86 13.78
CA TRP A 13 -10.55 -13.99 13.56
C TRP A 13 -9.83 -12.69 13.89
N VAL A 14 -9.08 -12.70 14.98
CA VAL A 14 -8.23 -11.58 15.40
C VAL A 14 -6.83 -11.78 14.84
N ASP A 15 -6.42 -10.92 13.92
CA ASP A 15 -5.09 -10.88 13.32
C ASP A 15 -4.24 -9.69 13.80
N GLU A 16 -4.76 -8.89 14.73
CA GLU A 16 -3.97 -7.89 15.43
C GLU A 16 -3.23 -8.53 16.61
N GLU A 17 -1.89 -8.44 16.59
CA GLU A 17 -1.02 -9.00 17.63
C GLU A 17 -1.16 -8.29 18.97
N THR A 18 -1.51 -7.01 18.92
CA THR A 18 -1.70 -6.16 20.10
C THR A 18 -3.10 -5.59 20.13
N MET A 19 -3.57 -5.27 21.33
CA MET A 19 -4.82 -4.55 21.56
C MET A 19 -4.59 -3.40 22.54
N ASP A 20 -5.49 -2.42 22.51
CA ASP A 20 -5.56 -1.37 23.52
C ASP A 20 -5.73 -1.99 24.92
N ASP A 21 -4.90 -1.57 25.87
CA ASP A 21 -4.99 -1.98 27.27
C ASP A 21 -6.28 -1.39 27.90
N PRO A 22 -7.29 -2.21 28.25
CA PRO A 22 -8.56 -1.72 28.76
C PRO A 22 -8.44 -1.11 30.17
N GLU A 23 -7.36 -1.43 30.88
CA GLU A 23 -7.07 -0.89 32.21
C GLU A 23 -6.26 0.41 32.13
N ASP A 24 -5.65 0.72 30.98
CA ASP A 24 -4.92 1.97 30.78
C ASP A 24 -5.90 3.11 30.54
N LYS A 25 -5.80 4.15 31.37
CA LYS A 25 -6.70 5.31 31.33
C LYS A 25 -5.90 6.57 31.12
N LYS A 26 -6.47 7.47 30.32
CA LYS A 26 -5.92 8.79 30.10
C LYS A 26 -5.62 9.47 31.45
N PRO A 27 -4.36 9.84 31.72
CA PRO A 27 -4.02 10.58 32.92
C PRO A 27 -4.74 11.93 32.94
N GLU A 28 -5.15 12.38 34.13
CA GLU A 28 -5.82 13.68 34.31
C GLU A 28 -4.95 14.85 33.83
N ASP A 29 -3.61 14.71 33.91
CA ASP A 29 -2.63 15.71 33.47
C ASP A 29 -2.27 15.62 31.97
N TRP A 30 -2.99 14.83 31.17
CA TRP A 30 -2.61 14.65 29.76
C TRP A 30 -2.92 15.86 28.88
N ASP A 31 -4.09 16.50 29.08
CA ASP A 31 -4.56 17.65 28.28
C ASP A 31 -4.30 19.01 28.93
N ASN A 32 -3.51 19.06 30.01
CA ASN A 32 -3.29 20.31 30.75
C ASN A 32 -2.55 21.38 29.94
N GLU A 33 -1.85 20.98 28.89
CA GLU A 33 -1.10 21.88 28.00
C GLU A 33 -1.82 22.05 26.66
N PRO A 34 -2.09 23.28 26.19
CA PRO A 34 -2.78 23.52 24.93
C PRO A 34 -1.95 22.99 23.76
N ALA A 35 -2.62 22.48 22.71
CA ALA A 35 -1.95 21.95 21.52
C ALA A 35 -1.17 23.02 20.73
N MET A 36 -1.63 24.27 20.80
CA MET A 36 -1.05 25.40 20.10
C MET A 36 -0.77 26.52 21.11
N ILE A 37 0.41 27.13 21.02
CA ILE A 37 0.83 28.29 21.82
C ILE A 37 1.23 29.43 20.87
N PRO A 38 1.06 30.71 21.25
CA PRO A 38 1.62 31.81 20.48
C PRO A 38 3.15 31.66 20.35
N ASP A 39 3.67 31.92 19.15
CA ASP A 39 5.10 31.90 18.89
C ASP A 39 5.79 33.05 19.65
N ALA A 40 6.61 32.70 20.65
CA ALA A 40 7.34 33.68 21.45
C ALA A 40 8.49 34.36 20.70
N ASP A 41 8.96 33.74 19.60
CA ASP A 41 10.04 34.28 18.76
C ASP A 41 9.49 35.14 17.61
N ALA A 42 8.17 35.06 17.34
CA ALA A 42 7.52 35.91 16.36
C ALA A 42 7.57 37.38 16.80
N LYS A 43 8.01 38.22 15.89
CA LYS A 43 8.02 39.67 16.06
C LYS A 43 7.04 40.30 15.10
N LYS A 44 6.39 41.36 15.56
CA LYS A 44 5.58 42.24 14.71
C LYS A 44 6.44 42.72 13.53
N PRO A 45 6.00 42.55 12.27
CA PRO A 45 6.71 43.05 11.11
C PRO A 45 6.87 44.57 11.16
N ASP A 46 7.98 45.09 10.63
CA ASP A 46 8.26 46.53 10.61
C ASP A 46 7.23 47.34 9.79
N ASP A 47 6.55 46.68 8.84
CA ASP A 47 5.57 47.29 7.92
C ASP A 47 4.11 47.13 8.39
N TRP A 48 3.87 46.72 9.64
CA TRP A 48 2.50 46.51 10.17
C TRP A 48 1.91 47.77 10.80
N ASP A 49 0.71 48.17 10.37
CA ASP A 49 -0.02 49.33 10.90
C ASP A 49 -1.24 48.91 11.73
N ASP A 50 -1.23 49.14 13.05
CA ASP A 50 -2.35 48.73 13.91
C ASP A 50 -3.64 49.53 13.65
N ALA A 51 -3.57 50.70 13.01
CA ALA A 51 -4.73 51.51 12.69
C ALA A 51 -5.47 51.02 11.44
N GLU A 52 -4.72 50.47 10.47
CA GLU A 52 -5.25 49.98 9.19
C GLU A 52 -5.45 48.45 9.19
N ASP A 53 -4.51 47.67 9.75
CA ASP A 53 -4.52 46.20 9.80
C ASP A 53 -5.10 45.64 11.11
N GLY A 54 -5.25 46.47 12.14
CA GLY A 54 -5.69 46.06 13.48
C GLY A 54 -4.53 45.57 14.38
N PRO A 55 -4.82 45.23 15.65
CA PRO A 55 -3.79 44.81 16.60
C PRO A 55 -3.10 43.54 16.12
N TRP A 56 -1.77 43.57 16.00
CA TRP A 56 -0.98 42.40 15.62
C TRP A 56 -1.08 41.29 16.68
N GLU A 57 -1.34 40.05 16.23
CA GLU A 57 -1.30 38.84 17.05
C GLU A 57 -0.21 37.88 16.54
N ALA A 58 0.55 37.29 17.45
CA ALA A 58 1.57 36.32 17.11
C ALA A 58 0.95 35.04 16.53
N PRO A 59 1.56 34.41 15.51
CA PRO A 59 1.07 33.15 14.96
C PRO A 59 1.10 32.04 16.02
N MET A 60 0.12 31.15 15.99
CA MET A 60 0.10 29.98 16.88
C MET A 60 0.98 28.86 16.32
N ILE A 61 1.87 28.31 17.14
CA ILE A 61 2.76 27.19 16.82
C ILE A 61 2.42 25.95 17.68
N PRO A 62 2.75 24.74 17.21
CA PRO A 62 2.56 23.52 18.01
C PRO A 62 3.34 23.61 19.34
N ASN A 63 2.65 23.39 20.45
CA ASN A 63 3.25 23.42 21.78
C ASN A 63 4.14 22.18 21.99
N PRO A 64 5.47 22.31 22.18
CA PRO A 64 6.35 21.18 22.42
C PRO A 64 6.04 20.42 23.73
N LYS A 65 5.32 21.06 24.67
CA LYS A 65 4.89 20.46 25.94
C LYS A 65 3.55 19.73 25.83
N SER A 66 2.80 19.93 24.75
CA SER A 66 1.54 19.21 24.55
C SER A 66 1.84 17.74 24.31
N LYS A 67 1.20 16.86 25.09
CA LYS A 67 1.37 15.41 24.97
C LYS A 67 0.61 14.83 23.76
N GLY A 68 -0.09 15.67 22.99
CA GLY A 68 -0.87 15.27 21.83
C GLY A 68 -2.12 14.46 22.20
N THR A 69 -2.75 13.80 21.22
CA THR A 69 -3.90 12.94 21.49
C THR A 69 -3.46 11.68 22.23
N TRP A 70 -4.00 11.47 23.43
CA TRP A 70 -3.72 10.27 24.22
C TRP A 70 -4.15 9.00 23.47
N LYS A 71 -3.31 7.98 23.53
CA LYS A 71 -3.61 6.61 23.09
C LYS A 71 -3.28 5.64 24.22
N PRO A 72 -4.14 4.64 24.48
CA PRO A 72 -3.84 3.61 25.46
C PRO A 72 -2.60 2.82 25.05
N ARG A 73 -1.90 2.28 26.05
CA ARG A 73 -0.77 1.38 25.83
C ARG A 73 -1.25 0.12 25.11
N GLN A 74 -0.39 -0.40 24.24
CA GLN A 74 -0.64 -1.66 23.54
C GLN A 74 -0.20 -2.84 24.41
N ILE A 75 -1.06 -3.84 24.57
CA ILE A 75 -0.75 -5.10 25.23
C ILE A 75 -0.93 -6.27 24.25
N PRO A 76 -0.25 -7.42 24.45
CA PRO A 76 -0.46 -8.60 23.62
C PRO A 76 -1.93 -9.01 23.62
N ASN A 77 -2.49 -9.25 22.44
CA ASN A 77 -3.88 -9.63 22.29
C ASN A 77 -4.04 -11.15 22.52
N PRO A 78 -4.68 -11.59 23.63
CA PRO A 78 -4.83 -13.02 23.93
C PRO A 78 -5.74 -13.75 22.92
N ALA A 79 -6.53 -13.02 22.13
CA ALA A 79 -7.38 -13.58 21.09
C ALA A 79 -6.67 -13.68 19.73
N TYR A 80 -5.42 -13.22 19.58
CA TYR A 80 -4.67 -13.26 18.33
C TYR A 80 -4.53 -14.70 17.80
N LYS A 81 -4.98 -14.93 16.57
CA LYS A 81 -4.96 -16.23 15.88
C LYS A 81 -3.91 -16.31 14.77
N GLY A 82 -3.09 -15.27 14.60
CA GLY A 82 -2.17 -15.14 13.47
C GLY A 82 -2.71 -14.25 12.36
N ALA A 83 -1.83 -13.77 11.48
CA ALA A 83 -2.24 -13.16 10.22
C ALA A 83 -3.13 -14.14 9.44
N TRP A 84 -4.34 -13.70 9.06
CA TRP A 84 -5.24 -14.56 8.30
C TRP A 84 -4.72 -14.76 6.87
N GLU A 85 -4.68 -16.01 6.41
CA GLU A 85 -4.39 -16.34 5.02
C GLU A 85 -5.56 -17.15 4.42
N PRO A 86 -5.97 -16.86 3.17
CA PRO A 86 -7.02 -17.63 2.50
C PRO A 86 -6.54 -19.06 2.25
N ARG A 87 -7.46 -20.03 2.38
CA ARG A 87 -7.16 -21.43 2.07
C ARG A 87 -6.77 -21.58 0.61
N LYS A 88 -5.73 -22.37 0.38
CA LYS A 88 -5.30 -22.76 -0.97
C LYS A 88 -6.03 -24.04 -1.37
N ILE A 89 -6.86 -23.97 -2.40
CA ILE A 89 -7.52 -25.15 -2.97
C ILE A 89 -6.93 -25.45 -4.37
N PRO A 90 -7.08 -26.70 -4.86
CA PRO A 90 -6.85 -27.00 -6.27
C PRO A 90 -7.71 -26.08 -7.15
N SER A 91 -7.10 -25.50 -8.19
CA SER A 91 -7.87 -24.68 -9.14
C SER A 91 -8.76 -25.63 -9.94
N PRO A 92 -10.10 -25.48 -9.89
CA PRO A 92 -11.01 -26.41 -10.56
C PRO A 92 -10.92 -26.34 -12.09
N GLU A 93 -10.45 -25.21 -12.63
CA GLU A 93 -10.26 -25.01 -14.07
C GLU A 93 -8.84 -25.38 -14.55
N PHE A 94 -7.92 -25.69 -13.63
CA PHE A 94 -6.57 -26.06 -14.02
C PHE A 94 -6.57 -27.47 -14.61
N VAL A 95 -6.20 -27.57 -15.88
CA VAL A 95 -6.00 -28.82 -16.60
C VAL A 95 -4.58 -28.83 -17.13
N GLU A 96 -3.81 -29.87 -16.78
CA GLU A 96 -2.50 -30.09 -17.38
C GLU A 96 -2.70 -30.55 -18.83
N ASP A 97 -2.20 -29.78 -19.80
CA ASP A 97 -2.22 -30.14 -21.22
C ASP A 97 -0.80 -30.49 -21.67
N SER A 98 -0.49 -31.79 -21.77
CA SER A 98 0.80 -32.27 -22.26
C SER A 98 1.01 -31.99 -23.76
N GLU A 99 -0.06 -31.67 -24.47
CA GLU A 99 -0.09 -31.43 -25.91
C GLU A 99 -0.05 -29.93 -26.23
N LEU A 100 0.14 -29.05 -25.24
CA LEU A 100 0.21 -27.60 -25.40
C LEU A 100 1.24 -27.15 -26.46
N HIS A 101 2.30 -27.95 -26.65
CA HIS A 101 3.34 -27.70 -27.65
C HIS A 101 2.90 -27.99 -29.10
N LYS A 102 1.77 -28.69 -29.30
CA LYS A 102 1.28 -29.06 -30.62
C LYS A 102 0.34 -27.99 -31.15
N VAL A 103 0.64 -27.51 -32.35
CA VAL A 103 -0.31 -26.68 -33.09
C VAL A 103 -1.42 -27.59 -33.60
N ARG A 104 -2.66 -27.35 -33.13
CA ARG A 104 -3.83 -28.19 -33.48
C ARG A 104 -4.27 -28.03 -34.94
N GLU A 105 -3.86 -26.95 -35.58
CA GLU A 105 -4.19 -26.61 -36.97
C GLU A 105 -2.90 -26.40 -37.78
N PRO A 106 -2.91 -26.70 -39.09
CA PRO A 106 -1.74 -26.49 -39.93
C PRO A 106 -1.38 -25.00 -40.03
N LEU A 107 -0.09 -24.69 -39.84
CA LEU A 107 0.44 -23.34 -40.05
C LEU A 107 0.45 -23.04 -41.56
N THR A 108 -0.29 -22.00 -41.97
CA THR A 108 -0.47 -21.64 -43.39
C THR A 108 0.22 -20.35 -43.80
N HIS A 109 0.56 -19.49 -42.84
CA HIS A 109 1.11 -18.16 -43.08
C HIS A 109 2.24 -17.85 -42.11
N VAL A 110 3.15 -16.98 -42.54
CA VAL A 110 4.26 -16.45 -41.73
C VAL A 110 4.10 -14.93 -41.68
N GLY A 111 4.00 -14.38 -40.48
CA GLY A 111 3.90 -12.94 -40.24
C GLY A 111 5.04 -12.45 -39.37
N ILE A 112 5.62 -11.30 -39.73
CA ILE A 112 6.59 -10.59 -38.90
C ILE A 112 5.93 -9.28 -38.49
N ASP A 113 5.51 -9.20 -37.23
CA ASP A 113 5.02 -7.98 -36.61
C ASP A 113 6.01 -7.58 -35.50
N VAL A 114 6.65 -6.43 -35.67
CA VAL A 114 7.70 -5.94 -34.76
C VAL A 114 7.50 -4.47 -34.49
N TRP A 115 7.66 -4.09 -33.22
CA TRP A 115 7.75 -2.70 -32.83
C TRP A 115 9.22 -2.24 -32.92
N GLN A 116 9.47 -1.09 -33.55
CA GLN A 116 10.81 -0.53 -33.72
C GLN A 116 10.83 0.97 -33.41
N VAL A 117 11.93 1.44 -32.79
CA VAL A 117 12.20 2.87 -32.54
C VAL A 117 13.06 3.47 -33.65
N GLU A 118 14.05 2.70 -34.14
CA GLU A 118 14.97 3.11 -35.19
C GLU A 118 14.95 2.09 -36.33
N SER A 119 15.09 2.58 -37.56
CA SER A 119 15.14 1.75 -38.76
C SER A 119 16.53 1.14 -38.95
N GLY A 120 16.61 -0.03 -39.59
CA GLY A 120 17.88 -0.64 -39.99
C GLY A 120 17.90 -2.17 -39.97
N SER A 121 16.88 -2.77 -39.36
CA SER A 121 16.73 -4.22 -39.28
C SER A 121 16.43 -4.83 -40.65
N ILE A 122 17.23 -5.83 -41.05
CA ILE A 122 17.04 -6.61 -42.27
C ILE A 122 16.82 -8.07 -41.87
N PHE A 123 15.68 -8.64 -42.26
CA PHE A 123 15.37 -10.06 -42.10
C PHE A 123 15.52 -10.75 -43.46
N LYS A 124 16.33 -11.80 -43.52
CA LYS A 124 16.59 -12.59 -44.74
C LYS A 124 16.78 -14.06 -44.35
N ASP A 125 16.65 -14.95 -45.34
CA ASP A 125 16.96 -16.38 -45.24
C ASP A 125 16.11 -17.10 -44.18
N ILE A 126 14.80 -16.79 -44.19
CA ILE A 126 13.82 -17.40 -43.30
C ILE A 126 13.53 -18.83 -43.76
N VAL A 127 13.82 -19.81 -42.90
CA VAL A 127 13.58 -21.24 -43.12
C VAL A 127 12.62 -21.78 -42.05
N ILE A 128 11.72 -22.67 -42.45
CA ILE A 128 10.73 -23.31 -41.57
C ILE A 128 10.71 -24.80 -41.90
N GLY A 129 10.99 -25.64 -40.90
CA GLY A 129 11.05 -27.09 -41.04
C GLY A 129 10.88 -27.79 -39.69
N ASP A 130 10.75 -29.11 -39.72
CA ASP A 130 10.59 -29.99 -38.55
C ASP A 130 11.77 -30.95 -38.33
N ASP A 131 12.80 -30.89 -39.18
CA ASP A 131 14.06 -31.62 -39.01
C ASP A 131 15.15 -30.72 -38.40
N LEU A 132 15.79 -31.21 -37.34
CA LEU A 132 16.91 -30.58 -36.64
C LEU A 132 18.23 -30.62 -37.44
N LYS A 133 18.33 -31.50 -38.44
CA LYS A 133 19.55 -31.68 -39.26
C LYS A 133 19.59 -30.82 -40.51
N GLU A 134 18.45 -30.21 -40.86
CA GLU A 134 18.32 -29.33 -42.01
C GLU A 134 18.91 -27.94 -41.75
#